data_AF-A0A5N6I7Z0-F1
#
_entry.id   AF-A0A5N6I7Z0-F1
#
_cell.length_a   1.000
_cell.length_b   1.000
_cell.length_c   1.000
_cell.angle_alpha   90.00
_cell.angle_beta   90.00
_cell.angle_gamma   90.00
#
_symmetry.space_group_name_H-M   'P 1'
#
loop_
_entity.id
_entity.type
_entity.pdbx_description
1 polymer ?
#
loop_
_entity_poly.entity_id
_entity_poly.type
_entity_poly.pdbx_seq_one_letter_code
_entity_poly.pdbx_strand_id
1 'polypeptide(L)'
;MSSHLHDIIVAWGSNELAGAVATSFFTKPELSEVLLLATCRFDNFPIPWQSVYKEPDVVFVYGPMNLPTVLVEVGYSQSWPSLLQDKDLWFQAVPTVNVVILVKWNRRTNGRVAGYLELFRRRSPTPSHIDIFPIPTPPAPQTLTFRRDDFYPPGATLPAGRSPNDLWQWDIDNLRMMSTRAMSVDGAVPA
;
A
#
# COMPACT_ATOMS: atom_id res chain seq x y z
N MET A 1 -10.61 -12.28 -10.20
CA MET A 1 -10.78 -11.51 -11.45
C MET A 1 -10.37 -10.09 -11.11
N SER A 2 -9.31 -9.55 -11.72
CA SER A 2 -8.96 -8.15 -11.52
C SER A 2 -10.04 -7.28 -12.16
N SER A 3 -10.40 -6.19 -11.51
CA SER A 3 -11.28 -5.16 -12.05
C SER A 3 -10.49 -3.87 -12.22
N HIS A 4 -10.98 -2.88 -12.95
CA HIS A 4 -10.28 -1.60 -13.06
C HIS A 4 -10.08 -0.96 -11.68
N LEU A 5 -11.06 -1.14 -10.78
CA LEU A 5 -10.96 -0.67 -9.40
C LEU A 5 -9.87 -1.40 -8.60
N HIS A 6 -9.60 -2.67 -8.87
CA HIS A 6 -8.52 -3.41 -8.22
C HIS A 6 -7.16 -2.82 -8.64
N ASP A 7 -6.95 -2.63 -9.93
CA ASP A 7 -5.65 -2.24 -10.50
C ASP A 7 -5.32 -0.75 -10.26
N ILE A 8 -6.30 0.05 -9.81
CA ILE A 8 -6.11 1.48 -9.54
C ILE A 8 -5.06 1.74 -8.46
N ILE A 9 -4.82 0.78 -7.58
CA ILE A 9 -3.85 0.92 -6.50
C ILE A 9 -2.42 1.07 -7.03
N VAL A 10 -2.11 0.39 -8.14
CA VAL A 10 -0.80 0.47 -8.80
C VAL A 10 -0.63 1.85 -9.44
N ALA A 11 -1.68 2.34 -10.10
CA ALA A 11 -1.69 3.68 -10.70
C ALA A 11 -1.56 4.77 -9.64
N TRP A 12 -2.26 4.65 -8.51
CA TRP A 12 -2.15 5.57 -7.38
C TRP A 12 -0.72 5.57 -6.82
N GLY A 13 -0.18 4.41 -6.44
CA GLY A 13 1.19 4.34 -5.91
C GLY A 13 2.26 4.87 -6.87
N SER A 14 2.09 4.63 -8.18
CA SER A 14 2.99 5.18 -9.20
C SER A 14 2.90 6.71 -9.30
N ASN A 15 1.70 7.26 -9.22
CA ASN A 15 1.48 8.71 -9.24
C ASN A 15 2.06 9.38 -7.99
N GLU A 16 1.85 8.80 -6.81
CA GLU A 16 2.43 9.31 -5.57
C GLU A 16 3.96 9.27 -5.65
N LEU A 17 4.55 8.21 -6.20
CA LEU A 17 6.01 8.09 -6.35
C LEU A 17 6.58 9.19 -7.27
N ALA A 18 5.89 9.50 -8.36
CA ALA A 18 6.26 10.63 -9.22
C ALA A 18 6.25 11.96 -8.44
N GLY A 19 5.23 12.17 -7.59
CA GLY A 19 5.16 13.31 -6.67
C GLY A 19 6.30 13.33 -5.64
N ALA A 20 6.72 12.19 -5.13
CA ALA A 20 7.84 12.06 -4.19
C ALA A 20 9.18 12.50 -4.80
N VAL A 21 9.37 12.28 -6.10
CA VAL A 21 10.54 12.79 -6.84
C VAL A 21 10.46 14.31 -6.99
N ALA A 22 9.28 14.82 -7.36
CA ALA A 22 9.08 16.27 -7.53
C ALA A 22 9.29 17.07 -6.24
N THR A 23 8.91 16.49 -5.09
CA THR A 23 9.08 17.10 -3.76
C THR A 23 10.43 16.77 -3.11
N SER A 24 11.31 16.05 -3.81
CA SER A 24 12.61 15.58 -3.29
C SER A 24 12.51 14.71 -2.04
N PHE A 25 11.35 14.08 -1.78
CA PHE A 25 11.26 13.01 -0.80
C PHE A 25 12.17 11.86 -1.21
N PHE A 26 12.10 11.39 -2.45
CA PHE A 26 13.12 10.52 -3.03
C PHE A 26 13.97 11.26 -4.06
N THR A 27 15.28 11.06 -4.00
CA THR A 27 16.20 11.43 -5.07
C THR A 27 16.30 10.30 -6.10
N LYS A 28 16.81 10.62 -7.30
CA LYS A 28 17.06 9.59 -8.33
C LYS A 28 18.01 8.47 -7.85
N PRO A 29 19.11 8.77 -7.13
CA PRO A 29 19.94 7.70 -6.55
C PRO A 29 19.19 6.84 -5.53
N GLU A 30 18.36 7.43 -4.67
CA GLU A 30 17.51 6.66 -3.75
C GLU A 30 16.58 5.71 -4.50
N LEU A 31 16.00 6.13 -5.63
CA LEU A 31 15.16 5.27 -6.47
C LEU A 31 15.93 4.19 -7.26
N SER A 32 17.26 4.18 -7.22
CA SER A 32 18.04 3.04 -7.71
C SER A 32 18.10 1.92 -6.67
N GLU A 33 17.82 2.23 -5.40
CA GLU A 33 17.80 1.28 -4.28
C GLU A 33 16.37 0.95 -3.83
N VAL A 34 15.45 1.91 -3.89
CA VAL A 34 14.04 1.76 -3.51
C VAL A 34 13.18 1.70 -4.76
N LEU A 35 12.68 0.51 -5.09
CA LEU A 35 11.88 0.28 -6.29
C LEU A 35 10.42 0.02 -5.93
N LEU A 36 9.51 0.60 -6.70
CA LEU A 36 8.09 0.26 -6.70
C LEU A 36 7.86 -0.84 -7.73
N LEU A 37 7.34 -1.98 -7.28
CA LEU A 37 6.98 -3.12 -8.12
C LEU A 37 5.49 -3.45 -7.94
N ALA A 38 4.93 -4.12 -8.93
CA ALA A 38 3.62 -4.74 -8.90
C ALA A 38 3.72 -6.15 -9.47
N THR A 39 2.80 -7.04 -9.13
CA THR A 39 2.70 -8.42 -9.70
C THR A 39 3.94 -9.31 -9.48
N CYS A 40 4.79 -9.01 -8.50
CA CYS A 40 5.96 -9.82 -8.19
C CYS A 40 5.63 -10.91 -7.16
N ARG A 41 6.22 -12.11 -7.33
CA ARG A 41 6.03 -13.24 -6.44
C ARG A 41 7.15 -13.35 -5.41
N PHE A 42 6.76 -13.62 -4.17
CA PHE A 42 7.65 -14.00 -3.07
C PHE A 42 7.26 -15.41 -2.61
N ASP A 43 8.17 -16.37 -2.69
CA ASP A 43 7.91 -17.79 -2.41
C ASP A 43 8.99 -18.45 -1.53
N ASN A 44 9.93 -17.65 -1.02
CA ASN A 44 11.04 -18.11 -0.18
C ASN A 44 10.86 -17.70 1.29
N PHE A 45 9.70 -18.02 1.87
CA PHE A 45 9.42 -17.72 3.28
C PHE A 45 10.06 -18.77 4.22
N PRO A 46 10.48 -18.37 5.45
CA PRO A 46 11.05 -19.30 6.42
C PRO A 46 9.99 -20.25 7.01
N ILE A 47 10.45 -21.27 7.73
CA ILE A 47 9.58 -22.14 8.54
C ILE A 47 8.74 -21.30 9.52
N PRO A 48 7.42 -21.54 9.66
CA PRO A 48 6.62 -22.64 9.10
C PRO A 48 5.96 -22.36 7.74
N TRP A 49 6.28 -21.25 7.07
CA TRP A 49 5.63 -20.80 5.83
C TRP A 49 6.35 -21.25 4.56
N GLN A 50 7.23 -22.25 4.60
CA GLN A 50 8.07 -22.63 3.45
C GLN A 50 7.30 -23.11 2.20
N SER A 51 6.00 -23.41 2.32
CA SER A 51 5.12 -23.79 1.21
C SER A 51 4.19 -22.65 0.75
N VAL A 52 4.26 -21.49 1.39
CA VAL A 52 3.45 -20.33 1.05
C VAL A 52 4.17 -19.51 -0.01
N TYR A 53 3.39 -18.90 -0.90
CA TYR A 53 3.85 -17.78 -1.72
C TYR A 53 2.85 -16.63 -1.62
N LYS A 54 3.33 -15.41 -1.88
CA LYS A 54 2.53 -14.19 -1.89
C LYS A 54 2.86 -13.35 -3.11
N GLU A 55 1.87 -12.63 -3.62
CA GLU A 55 1.97 -11.72 -4.76
C GLU A 55 1.26 -10.42 -4.36
N PRO A 56 1.95 -9.47 -3.70
CA PRO A 56 1.31 -8.23 -3.29
C PRO A 56 0.95 -7.41 -4.53
N ASP A 57 -0.17 -6.67 -4.46
CA ASP A 57 -0.62 -5.82 -5.56
C ASP A 57 0.38 -4.70 -5.85
N VAL A 58 0.96 -4.13 -4.79
CA VAL A 58 2.03 -3.13 -4.84
C VAL A 58 3.05 -3.43 -3.76
N VAL A 59 4.33 -3.29 -4.08
CA VAL A 59 5.40 -3.40 -3.08
C VAL A 59 6.54 -2.44 -3.38
N PHE A 60 7.05 -1.81 -2.33
CA PHE A 60 8.36 -1.18 -2.32
C PHE A 60 9.39 -2.20 -1.86
N VAL A 61 10.44 -2.34 -2.64
CA VAL A 61 11.57 -3.21 -2.34
C VAL A 61 12.86 -2.40 -2.21
N TYR A 62 13.79 -2.89 -1.41
CA TYR A 62 15.08 -2.26 -1.15
C TYR A 62 16.26 -3.14 -1.59
N GLY A 63 17.20 -2.50 -2.29
CA GLY A 63 18.51 -3.05 -2.64
C GLY A 63 18.48 -4.17 -3.68
N PRO A 64 19.64 -4.76 -4.00
CA PRO A 64 19.80 -5.71 -5.10
C PRO A 64 19.06 -7.04 -4.90
N MET A 65 18.67 -7.35 -3.66
CA MET A 65 17.92 -8.56 -3.30
C MET A 65 16.41 -8.34 -3.33
N ASN A 66 15.93 -7.14 -3.70
CA ASN A 66 14.52 -6.78 -3.71
C ASN A 66 13.81 -7.10 -2.38
N LEU A 67 14.39 -6.67 -1.26
CA LEU A 67 13.85 -6.92 0.07
C LEU A 67 12.56 -6.09 0.26
N PRO A 68 11.38 -6.71 0.47
CA PRO A 68 10.15 -5.94 0.59
C PRO A 68 10.12 -5.16 1.90
N THR A 69 9.68 -3.89 1.84
CA THR A 69 9.65 -2.96 2.98
C THR A 69 8.25 -2.39 3.23
N VAL A 70 7.55 -1.97 2.18
CA VAL A 70 6.16 -1.48 2.24
C VAL A 70 5.35 -2.24 1.21
N LEU A 71 4.18 -2.76 1.57
CA LEU A 71 3.31 -3.45 0.60
C LEU A 71 1.85 -3.04 0.73
N VAL A 72 1.11 -3.21 -0.36
CA VAL A 72 -0.34 -3.00 -0.45
C VAL A 72 -1.00 -4.28 -0.95
N GLU A 73 -2.08 -4.69 -0.29
CA GLU A 73 -2.94 -5.81 -0.66
C GLU A 73 -4.39 -5.33 -0.79
N VAL A 74 -5.05 -5.66 -1.89
CA VAL A 74 -6.39 -5.20 -2.25
C VAL A 74 -7.39 -6.34 -2.18
N GLY A 75 -8.22 -6.33 -1.15
CA GLY A 75 -9.33 -7.27 -1.02
C GLY A 75 -10.59 -6.77 -1.70
N TYR A 76 -10.86 -7.23 -2.92
CA TYR A 76 -12.18 -7.11 -3.54
C TYR A 76 -13.10 -8.26 -3.10
N SER A 77 -12.82 -9.48 -3.53
CA SER A 77 -13.54 -10.70 -3.11
C SER A 77 -13.00 -11.30 -1.82
N GLN A 78 -11.74 -11.00 -1.47
CA GLN A 78 -11.12 -11.49 -0.25
C GLN A 78 -11.78 -10.86 0.98
N SER A 79 -11.99 -11.69 2.02
CA SER A 79 -12.57 -11.25 3.28
C SER A 79 -11.55 -10.45 4.10
N TRP A 80 -12.05 -9.55 4.95
CA TRP A 80 -11.18 -8.77 5.83
C TRP A 80 -10.33 -9.64 6.78
N PRO A 81 -10.88 -10.70 7.43
CA PRO A 81 -10.06 -11.60 8.23
C PRO A 81 -8.95 -12.29 7.44
N SER A 82 -9.17 -12.59 6.16
CA SER A 82 -8.13 -13.19 5.31
C SER A 82 -7.02 -12.20 4.98
N LEU A 83 -7.36 -10.94 4.68
CA LEU A 83 -6.35 -9.87 4.52
C LEU A 83 -5.52 -9.65 5.79
N LEU A 84 -6.15 -9.73 6.97
CA LEU A 84 -5.44 -9.62 8.25
C LEU A 84 -4.45 -10.77 8.47
N GLN A 85 -4.81 -12.00 8.07
CA GLN A 85 -3.89 -13.15 8.11
C GLN A 85 -2.70 -12.96 7.17
N ASP A 86 -2.93 -12.39 5.98
CA ASP A 86 -1.86 -12.08 5.02
C ASP A 86 -0.89 -11.05 5.59
N LYS A 87 -1.41 -9.98 6.18
CA LYS A 87 -0.62 -8.98 6.93
C LYS A 87 0.20 -9.64 8.04
N ASP A 88 -0.41 -10.52 8.83
CA ASP A 88 0.29 -11.22 9.92
C ASP A 88 1.43 -12.09 9.40
N LEU A 89 1.22 -12.81 8.30
CA LEU A 89 2.26 -13.58 7.63
C LEU A 89 3.41 -12.67 7.18
N TRP A 90 3.11 -11.57 6.48
CA TRP A 90 4.13 -10.62 6.04
C TRP A 90 5.00 -10.10 7.19
N PHE A 91 4.36 -9.73 8.31
CA PHE A 91 5.12 -9.28 9.47
C PHE A 91 5.91 -10.40 10.16
N GLN A 92 5.38 -11.61 10.25
CA GLN A 92 6.06 -12.69 10.96
C GLN A 92 7.18 -13.33 10.13
N ALA A 93 6.95 -13.51 8.83
CA ALA A 93 7.83 -14.27 7.94
C ALA A 93 8.92 -13.40 7.30
N VAL A 94 8.71 -12.08 7.17
CA VAL A 94 9.63 -11.20 6.45
C VAL A 94 10.08 -10.03 7.31
N PRO A 95 11.25 -10.11 7.99
CA PRO A 95 11.71 -9.10 8.93
C PRO A 95 11.88 -7.68 8.35
N THR A 96 12.04 -7.57 7.03
CA THR A 96 12.26 -6.30 6.33
C THR A 96 10.98 -5.52 6.06
N VAL A 97 9.81 -6.17 6.09
CA VAL A 97 8.51 -5.50 5.87
C VAL A 97 8.19 -4.63 7.09
N ASN A 98 8.20 -3.31 6.92
CA ASN A 98 7.87 -2.34 7.95
C ASN A 98 6.39 -1.94 7.92
N VAL A 99 5.78 -1.91 6.74
CA VAL A 99 4.39 -1.45 6.54
C VAL A 99 3.63 -2.42 5.65
N VAL A 100 2.39 -2.70 6.05
CA VAL A 100 1.39 -3.39 5.23
C VAL A 100 0.15 -2.52 5.16
N ILE A 101 -0.31 -2.22 3.95
CA ILE A 101 -1.56 -1.50 3.71
C ILE A 101 -2.57 -2.50 3.18
N LEU A 102 -3.71 -2.58 3.84
CA LEU A 102 -4.83 -3.39 3.39
C LEU A 102 -5.90 -2.46 2.85
N VAL A 103 -6.31 -2.66 1.60
CA VAL A 103 -7.40 -1.92 0.98
C VAL A 103 -8.58 -2.86 0.81
N LYS A 104 -9.75 -2.49 1.34
CA LYS A 104 -10.95 -3.30 1.21
C LYS A 104 -11.98 -2.55 0.38
N TRP A 105 -12.40 -3.17 -0.72
CA TRP A 105 -13.58 -2.77 -1.46
C TRP A 105 -14.77 -3.66 -1.11
N ASN A 106 -15.94 -3.06 -0.96
CA ASN A 106 -17.18 -3.75 -0.62
C ASN A 106 -18.28 -3.34 -1.62
N ARG A 107 -18.61 -4.23 -2.54
CA ARG A 107 -19.74 -4.04 -3.45
C ARG A 107 -21.05 -4.17 -2.66
N ARG A 108 -21.87 -3.13 -2.71
CA ARG A 108 -23.19 -3.05 -2.12
C ARG A 108 -24.27 -3.37 -3.17
N THR A 109 -25.51 -3.45 -2.72
CA THR A 109 -26.67 -3.48 -3.61
C THR A 109 -26.71 -2.21 -4.49
N ASN A 110 -27.39 -2.30 -5.63
CA ASN A 110 -27.56 -1.18 -6.59
C ASN A 110 -26.27 -0.66 -7.25
N GLY A 111 -25.23 -1.50 -7.34
CA GLY A 111 -23.99 -1.14 -8.04
C GLY A 111 -23.11 -0.12 -7.29
N ARG A 112 -23.39 0.13 -6.01
CA ARG A 112 -22.56 1.01 -5.17
C ARG A 112 -21.35 0.27 -4.61
N VAL A 113 -20.23 0.95 -4.41
CA VAL A 113 -19.01 0.38 -3.82
C VAL A 113 -18.51 1.27 -2.69
N ALA A 114 -18.46 0.71 -1.48
CA ALA A 114 -17.77 1.32 -0.35
C ALA A 114 -16.33 0.83 -0.32
N GLY A 115 -15.46 1.60 0.32
CA GLY A 115 -14.09 1.14 0.54
C GLY A 115 -13.39 1.91 1.63
N TYR A 116 -12.42 1.25 2.24
CA TYR A 116 -11.53 1.81 3.24
C TYR A 116 -10.15 1.20 3.09
N LEU A 117 -9.16 1.82 3.72
CA LEU A 117 -7.83 1.26 3.86
C LEU A 117 -7.36 1.35 5.30
N GLU A 118 -6.47 0.42 5.66
CA GLU A 118 -5.74 0.45 6.92
C GLU A 118 -4.25 0.29 6.66
N LEU A 119 -3.46 1.22 7.20
CA LEU A 119 -2.01 1.13 7.24
C LEU A 119 -1.57 0.56 8.58
N PHE A 120 -0.93 -0.60 8.52
CA PHE A 120 -0.32 -1.26 9.65
C PHE A 120 1.18 -1.03 9.63
N ARG A 121 1.72 -0.59 10.76
CA ARG A 121 3.17 -0.54 11.00
C ARG A 121 3.59 -1.71 11.86
N ARG A 122 4.73 -2.32 11.52
CA ARG A 122 5.37 -3.34 12.35
C ARG A 122 5.52 -2.80 13.77
N ARG A 123 5.12 -3.60 14.77
CA ARG A 123 5.16 -3.27 16.21
C ARG A 123 4.28 -2.08 16.64
N SER A 124 3.41 -1.58 15.75
CA SER A 124 2.32 -0.67 16.14
C SER A 124 1.04 -1.49 16.38
N PRO A 125 0.38 -1.37 17.54
CA PRO A 125 -0.86 -2.09 17.80
C PRO A 125 -2.06 -1.49 17.06
N THR A 126 -1.98 -0.22 16.66
CA THR A 126 -3.12 0.51 16.07
C THR A 126 -2.81 0.87 14.63
N PRO A 127 -3.65 0.45 13.66
CA PRO A 127 -3.53 0.90 12.28
C PRO A 127 -4.08 2.32 12.12
N SER A 128 -3.61 3.01 11.08
CA SER A 128 -4.28 4.21 10.59
C SER A 128 -5.40 3.80 9.64
N HIS A 129 -6.65 4.12 9.98
CA HIS A 129 -7.83 3.80 9.20
C HIS A 129 -8.34 5.01 8.43
N ILE A 130 -8.68 4.82 7.14
CA ILE A 130 -9.25 5.87 6.28
C ILE A 130 -10.37 5.29 5.44
N ASP A 131 -11.56 5.86 5.56
CA ASP A 131 -12.65 5.62 4.61
C ASP A 131 -12.35 6.28 3.27
N ILE A 132 -12.32 5.48 2.20
CA ILE A 132 -12.23 5.99 0.83
C ILE A 132 -13.64 6.42 0.39
N PHE A 133 -14.62 5.51 0.55
CA PHE A 133 -16.04 5.77 0.34
C PHE A 133 -16.92 5.11 1.43
N PRO A 134 -17.95 5.82 1.94
CA PRO A 134 -18.34 7.19 1.58
C PRO A 134 -17.28 8.22 2.03
N ILE A 135 -17.27 9.38 1.37
CA ILE A 135 -16.39 10.49 1.81
C ILE A 135 -16.91 11.00 3.16
N PRO A 136 -16.03 11.20 4.17
CA PRO A 136 -16.43 11.76 5.45
C PRO A 136 -17.17 13.09 5.32
N THR A 137 -18.13 13.34 6.20
CA THR A 137 -18.90 14.59 6.25
C THR A 137 -18.64 15.31 7.58
N PRO A 138 -18.17 16.58 7.56
CA PRO A 138 -17.84 17.39 6.38
C PRO A 138 -16.59 16.87 5.65
N PRO A 139 -16.47 17.11 4.33
CA PRO A 139 -15.26 16.74 3.58
C PRO A 139 -14.04 17.44 4.15
N ALA A 140 -12.95 16.68 4.35
CA ALA A 140 -11.66 17.18 4.77
C ALA A 140 -10.56 16.47 3.96
N PRO A 141 -9.46 17.17 3.60
CA PRO A 141 -8.29 16.52 3.01
C PRO A 141 -7.79 15.41 3.93
N GLN A 142 -7.53 14.24 3.37
CA GLN A 142 -6.99 13.09 4.08
C GLN A 142 -5.77 12.57 3.37
N THR A 143 -4.77 12.15 4.15
CA THR A 143 -3.52 11.63 3.62
C THR A 143 -3.15 10.33 4.31
N LEU A 144 -2.66 9.36 3.53
CA LEU A 144 -1.97 8.20 4.08
C LEU A 144 -0.49 8.57 4.29
N THR A 145 -0.08 8.69 5.54
CA THR A 145 1.27 9.18 5.89
C THR A 145 2.25 8.03 6.04
N PHE A 146 3.37 8.10 5.33
CA PHE A 146 4.56 7.28 5.50
C PHE A 146 5.69 8.06 6.13
N ARG A 147 6.61 7.35 6.77
CA ARG A 147 7.92 7.86 7.19
C ARG A 147 8.98 7.31 6.26
N ARG A 148 10.10 8.02 6.09
CA ARG A 148 11.22 7.53 5.28
C ARG A 148 11.72 6.18 5.74
N ASP A 149 11.84 5.95 7.04
CA ASP A 149 12.30 4.66 7.59
C ASP A 149 11.40 3.48 7.21
N ASP A 150 10.13 3.72 6.88
CA ASP A 150 9.21 2.67 6.43
C ASP A 150 9.74 1.97 5.15
N PHE A 151 10.50 2.66 4.29
CA PHE A 151 10.98 2.15 2.99
C PHE A 151 12.36 1.47 3.03
N TYR A 152 13.00 1.42 4.19
CA TYR A 152 14.35 0.86 4.34
C TYR A 152 14.33 -0.33 5.30
N PRO A 153 15.07 -1.42 5.03
CA PRO A 153 15.15 -2.54 5.96
C PRO A 153 15.65 -2.09 7.34
N PRO A 154 15.20 -2.73 8.44
CA PRO A 154 15.70 -2.42 9.77
C PRO A 154 17.24 -2.46 9.84
N GLY A 155 17.85 -1.39 10.32
CA GLY A 155 19.30 -1.26 10.42
C GLY A 155 20.01 -0.75 9.15
N ALA A 156 19.29 -0.53 8.05
CA ALA A 156 19.86 0.14 6.88
C ALA A 156 20.26 1.59 7.20
N THR A 157 21.38 2.03 6.64
CA THR A 157 21.84 3.42 6.77
C THR A 157 21.10 4.29 5.75
N LEU A 158 20.47 5.36 6.21
CA LEU A 158 19.83 6.32 5.32
C LEU A 158 20.87 7.16 4.57
N PRO A 159 20.56 7.67 3.37
CA PRO A 159 21.42 8.61 2.67
C PRO A 159 21.75 9.83 3.53
N ALA A 160 22.94 10.39 3.34
CA ALA A 160 23.41 11.54 4.11
C ALA A 160 22.41 12.72 4.01
N GLY A 161 22.14 13.37 5.14
CA GLY A 161 21.21 14.51 5.21
C GLY A 161 19.73 14.12 5.24
N ARG A 162 19.38 12.83 5.25
CA ARG A 162 17.99 12.38 5.41
C ARG A 162 17.64 12.10 6.87
N SER A 163 16.39 12.39 7.23
CA SER A 163 15.83 12.01 8.52
C SER A 163 14.95 10.76 8.37
N PRO A 164 15.00 9.80 9.31
CA PRO A 164 14.05 8.68 9.31
C PRO A 164 12.60 9.15 9.44
N ASN A 165 12.38 10.34 10.02
CA ASN A 165 11.05 10.90 10.26
C ASN A 165 10.55 11.81 9.11
N ASP A 166 11.27 11.91 8.00
CA ASP A 166 10.75 12.62 6.83
C ASP A 166 9.40 11.99 6.43
N LEU A 167 8.38 12.83 6.24
CA LEU A 167 7.04 12.37 5.95
C LEU A 167 6.77 12.40 4.45
N TRP A 168 6.12 11.35 3.95
CA TRP A 168 5.53 11.31 2.63
C TRP A 168 4.04 11.04 2.76
N GLN A 169 3.24 12.00 2.34
CA GLN A 169 1.79 11.99 2.49
C GLN A 169 1.15 11.67 1.15
N TRP A 170 0.54 10.49 1.04
CA TRP A 170 -0.19 10.10 -0.16
C TRP A 170 -1.61 10.67 -0.11
N ASP A 171 -2.03 11.32 -1.19
CA ASP A 171 -3.32 11.99 -1.26
C ASP A 171 -4.48 11.00 -1.45
N ILE A 172 -5.42 10.96 -0.50
CA ILE A 172 -6.61 10.10 -0.56
C ILE A 172 -7.65 10.65 -1.53
N ASP A 173 -7.70 11.96 -1.77
CA ASP A 173 -8.63 12.54 -2.75
C ASP A 173 -8.21 12.16 -4.18
N ASN A 174 -6.92 12.04 -4.42
CA ASN A 174 -6.39 11.47 -5.66
C ASN A 174 -6.83 10.00 -5.84
N LEU A 175 -6.71 9.17 -4.78
CA LEU A 175 -7.22 7.80 -4.81
C LEU A 175 -8.73 7.76 -5.09
N ARG A 176 -9.53 8.58 -4.40
CA ARG A 176 -10.99 8.68 -4.62
C ARG A 176 -11.34 9.05 -6.05
N MET A 177 -10.64 10.03 -6.62
CA MET A 177 -10.85 10.45 -8.01
C MET A 177 -10.56 9.29 -8.97
N MET A 178 -9.42 8.64 -8.82
CA MET A 178 -9.00 7.51 -9.65
C MET A 178 -9.96 6.32 -9.50
N SER A 179 -10.33 5.96 -8.28
CA SER A 179 -11.30 4.90 -7.97
C SER A 179 -12.68 5.20 -8.54
N THR A 180 -13.15 6.46 -8.49
CA THR A 180 -14.44 6.87 -9.10
C THR A 180 -14.46 6.60 -10.60
N ARG A 181 -13.37 6.94 -11.31
CA ARG A 181 -13.24 6.67 -12.75
C ARG A 181 -13.24 5.17 -13.02
N ALA A 182 -12.48 4.40 -12.25
CA ALA A 182 -12.41 2.95 -12.38
C ALA A 182 -13.76 2.27 -12.11
N MET A 183 -14.48 2.69 -11.06
CA MET A 183 -15.84 2.23 -10.77
C MET A 183 -16.78 2.48 -11.94
N SER A 184 -16.72 3.66 -12.57
CA SER A 184 -17.56 3.97 -13.72
C SER A 184 -17.32 3.02 -14.89
N VAL A 185 -16.07 2.60 -15.14
CA VAL A 185 -15.73 1.62 -16.17
C VAL A 185 -16.24 0.23 -15.78
N ASP A 186 -16.17 -0.12 -14.50
CA ASP A 186 -16.69 -1.38 -13.94
C ASP A 186 -18.24 -1.39 -13.80
N GLY A 187 -18.94 -0.34 -14.26
CA GLY A 187 -20.40 -0.21 -14.17
C GLY A 187 -20.92 -0.02 -12.74
N ALA A 188 -20.11 0.62 -11.88
CA ALA A 188 -20.37 0.88 -10.48
C ALA A 188 -20.22 2.37 -10.15
N VAL A 189 -20.67 2.77 -8.95
CA VAL A 189 -20.51 4.13 -8.43
C VAL A 189 -20.07 4.09 -6.96
N PRO A 190 -19.44 5.15 -6.44
CA PRO A 190 -19.15 5.26 -5.01
C PRO A 190 -20.39 5.11 -4.11
N ALA A 191 -20.21 4.52 -2.93
CA ALA A 191 -21.26 4.34 -1.93
C ALA A 191 -21.69 5.65 -1.26
#